data_AF-A0A139CK06-F1
#
_entry.id   AF-A0A139CK06-F1
#
_cell.length_a   1.000
_cell.length_b   1.000
_cell.length_c   1.000
_cell.angle_alpha   90.00
_cell.angle_beta   90.00
_cell.angle_gamma   90.00
#
_symmetry.space_group_name_H-M   'P 1'
#
loop_
_entity.id
_entity.type
_entity.pdbx_description
1 polymer ?
#
loop_
_entity_poly.entity_id
_entity_poly.type
_entity_poly.pdbx_seq_one_letter_code
_entity_poly.pdbx_strand_id
1 'polypeptide(L)'
;FRSLCLVASVWNDEIKDWAKGFMHPRLFIFLYELDTGDLIFNESVDTGRNLYIWHSSGREIVSLEDGLQEFMENNEYFDARDISEETGLNVGGAEKFLQKLADRKKIISIGFGTSSYTKSGL
;
A
#
# COMPACT_ATOMS: atom_id res chain seq x y z
N PHE A 1 4.90 4.58 -20.83
CA PHE A 1 4.64 5.77 -19.99
C PHE A 1 5.98 6.41 -19.64
N ARG A 2 6.05 7.72 -19.42
CA ARG A 2 7.27 8.42 -19.00
C ARG A 2 7.02 9.08 -17.65
N SER A 3 8.03 9.09 -16.78
CA SER A 3 8.02 9.84 -15.54
C SER A 3 9.11 10.91 -15.59
N LEU A 4 8.82 12.06 -15.00
CA LEU A 4 9.78 13.14 -14.75
C LEU A 4 9.72 13.47 -13.26
N CYS A 5 10.83 13.29 -12.57
CA CYS A 5 10.98 13.71 -11.18
C CYS A 5 11.88 14.95 -11.14
N LEU A 6 11.34 16.03 -10.60
CA LEU A 6 12.06 17.28 -10.37
C LEU A 6 12.34 17.40 -8.88
N VAL A 7 13.54 17.85 -8.54
CA VAL A 7 14.02 17.92 -7.15
C VAL A 7 14.35 19.37 -6.82
N ALA A 8 13.87 19.86 -5.69
CA ALA A 8 14.21 21.17 -5.14
C ALA A 8 14.26 21.12 -3.61
N SER A 9 14.93 22.09 -2.98
CA SER A 9 14.91 22.23 -1.51
C SER A 9 13.49 22.46 -1.01
N VAL A 10 12.80 23.43 -1.61
CA VAL A 10 11.41 23.78 -1.33
C VAL A 10 10.71 24.14 -2.65
N TRP A 11 9.48 23.67 -2.83
CA TRP A 11 8.58 24.10 -3.90
C TRP A 11 7.62 25.17 -3.37
N ASN A 12 7.32 26.18 -4.20
CA ASN A 12 6.28 27.13 -3.83
C ASN A 12 4.89 26.50 -3.98
N ASP A 13 3.90 27.01 -3.24
CA ASP A 13 2.55 26.42 -3.20
C ASP A 13 1.86 26.40 -4.56
N GLU A 14 2.07 27.42 -5.40
CA GLU A 14 1.52 27.47 -6.76
C GLU A 14 1.99 26.30 -7.64
N ILE A 15 3.29 25.97 -7.58
CA ILE A 15 3.86 24.83 -8.32
C ILE A 15 3.35 23.52 -7.73
N LYS A 16 3.22 23.42 -6.39
CA LYS A 16 2.66 22.24 -5.73
C LYS A 16 1.23 21.98 -6.19
N ASP A 17 0.40 23.02 -6.23
CA ASP A 17 -1.01 22.92 -6.63
C ASP A 17 -1.16 22.64 -8.12
N TRP A 18 -0.32 23.24 -8.96
CA TRP A 18 -0.25 22.90 -10.38
C TRP A 18 0.11 21.42 -10.59
N ALA A 19 1.12 20.91 -9.88
CA ALA A 19 1.56 19.52 -10.02
C ALA A 19 0.48 18.51 -9.57
N LYS A 20 -0.28 18.84 -8.51
CA LYS A 20 -1.44 18.05 -8.08
C LYS A 20 -2.54 18.02 -9.15
N GLY A 21 -2.76 19.12 -9.87
CA GLY A 21 -3.76 19.22 -10.94
C GLY A 21 -3.28 18.77 -12.32
N PHE A 22 -2.00 18.49 -12.49
CA PHE A 22 -1.42 18.19 -13.80
C PHE A 22 -1.92 16.85 -14.36
N MET A 23 -2.59 16.88 -15.51
CA MET A 23 -3.07 15.67 -16.19
C MET A 23 -2.44 15.55 -17.58
N HIS A 24 -1.81 14.40 -17.85
CA HIS A 24 -1.31 14.07 -19.17
C HIS A 24 -1.42 12.55 -19.42
N PRO A 25 -1.85 12.10 -20.62
CA PRO A 25 -2.16 10.69 -20.87
C PRO A 25 -0.95 9.74 -20.80
N ARG A 26 0.28 10.26 -20.89
CA ARG A 26 1.51 9.42 -20.99
C ARG A 26 2.69 9.91 -20.16
N LEU A 27 2.52 11.00 -19.39
CA LEU A 27 3.59 11.64 -18.62
C LEU A 27 3.11 11.83 -17.19
N PHE A 28 3.94 11.39 -16.25
CA PHE A 28 3.77 11.63 -14.83
C PHE A 28 4.82 12.62 -14.36
N ILE A 29 4.40 13.64 -13.62
CA ILE A 29 5.30 14.62 -13.01
C ILE A 29 5.28 14.38 -11.50
N PHE A 30 6.48 14.27 -10.94
CA PHE A 30 6.74 14.16 -9.51
C PHE A 30 7.61 15.34 -9.10
N LEU A 31 7.24 16.00 -8.00
CA LEU A 31 8.07 17.00 -7.36
C LEU A 31 8.54 16.45 -6.02
N TYR A 32 9.86 16.36 -5.84
CA TYR A 32 10.47 15.95 -4.59
C TYR A 32 11.01 17.18 -3.86
N GLU A 33 10.61 17.35 -2.60
CA GLU A 33 11.02 18.42 -1.72
C GLU A 33 12.07 17.88 -0.74
N LEU A 34 13.31 18.39 -0.78
CA LEU A 34 14.40 17.86 0.04
C LEU A 34 14.24 18.18 1.52
N ASP A 35 13.70 19.36 1.85
CA ASP A 35 13.63 19.83 3.24
C ASP A 35 12.61 19.03 4.07
N THR A 36 11.51 18.61 3.45
CA THR A 36 10.44 17.82 4.08
C THR A 36 10.54 16.34 3.75
N GLY A 37 11.22 15.98 2.66
CA GLY A 37 11.18 14.65 2.08
C GLY A 37 9.85 14.33 1.37
N ASP A 38 9.01 15.34 1.16
CA ASP A 38 7.69 15.17 0.57
C ASP A 38 7.76 14.94 -0.94
N LEU A 39 6.89 14.05 -1.41
CA LEU A 39 6.70 13.78 -2.83
C LEU A 39 5.30 14.24 -3.25
N ILE A 40 5.26 15.15 -4.21
CA ILE A 40 4.02 15.77 -4.69
C ILE A 40 3.78 15.28 -6.11
N PHE A 41 2.58 14.79 -6.35
CA PHE A 41 2.15 14.23 -7.62
C PHE A 41 0.63 14.34 -7.76
N ASN A 42 0.11 14.10 -8.96
CA ASN A 42 -1.32 14.04 -9.18
C ASN A 42 -1.90 12.69 -8.69
N GLU A 43 -2.44 12.69 -7.47
CA GLU A 43 -3.09 11.54 -6.85
C GLU A 43 -4.34 11.06 -7.59
N SER A 44 -5.00 11.94 -8.37
CA SER A 44 -6.23 11.61 -9.10
C SER A 44 -6.01 10.80 -10.38
N VAL A 45 -4.76 10.55 -10.76
CA VAL A 45 -4.40 9.66 -11.88
C VAL A 45 -3.91 8.32 -11.32
N ASP A 46 -4.80 7.33 -11.27
CA ASP A 46 -4.55 5.99 -10.69
C ASP A 46 -3.25 5.32 -11.16
N THR A 47 -2.85 5.55 -12.42
CA THR A 47 -1.63 4.96 -12.99
C THR A 47 -0.34 5.58 -12.42
N GLY A 48 -0.40 6.79 -11.85
CA GLY A 48 0.73 7.46 -11.18
C GLY A 48 0.96 6.97 -9.74
N ARG A 49 -0.05 6.40 -9.09
CA ARG A 49 0.00 5.94 -7.70
C ARG A 49 1.02 4.82 -7.47
N ASN A 50 1.17 3.92 -8.45
CA ASN A 50 2.18 2.86 -8.39
C ASN A 50 3.63 3.40 -8.46
N LEU A 51 3.82 4.58 -9.05
CA LEU A 51 5.13 5.23 -9.18
C LEU A 51 5.49 6.08 -7.95
N TYR A 52 4.49 6.52 -7.18
CA TYR A 52 4.68 7.21 -5.90
C TYR A 52 5.54 6.39 -4.94
N ILE A 53 5.26 5.08 -4.83
CA ILE A 53 5.99 4.14 -3.96
C ILE A 53 7.51 4.14 -4.26
N TRP A 54 7.89 4.27 -5.53
CA TRP A 54 9.30 4.22 -5.94
C TRP A 54 10.07 5.49 -5.62
N HIS A 55 9.37 6.61 -5.41
CA HIS A 55 9.95 7.93 -5.23
C HIS A 55 9.79 8.46 -3.79
N SER A 56 8.94 7.86 -2.97
CA SER A 56 8.78 8.21 -1.56
C SER A 56 9.88 7.54 -0.73
N SER A 57 10.98 8.24 -0.47
CA SER A 57 12.08 7.77 0.39
C SER A 57 11.78 7.87 1.90
N GLY A 58 10.65 8.50 2.29
CA GLY A 58 10.40 8.92 3.68
C GLY A 58 9.29 8.19 4.44
N ARG A 59 8.55 7.27 3.82
CA ARG A 59 7.57 6.46 4.56
C ARG A 59 8.21 5.16 4.97
N GLU A 60 8.14 4.84 6.26
CA GLU A 60 8.35 3.48 6.75
C GLU A 60 7.40 2.58 5.95
N ILE A 61 7.98 1.75 5.07
CA ILE A 61 7.21 0.81 4.27
C ILE A 61 6.83 -0.30 5.24
N VAL A 62 5.69 -0.10 5.92
CA VAL A 62 5.09 -1.12 6.77
C VAL A 62 4.67 -2.26 5.86
N SER A 63 5.16 -3.46 6.12
CA SER A 63 4.77 -4.59 5.29
C SER A 63 3.27 -4.85 5.47
N LEU A 64 2.63 -5.43 4.46
CA LEU A 64 1.20 -5.79 4.56
C LEU A 64 0.93 -6.73 5.76
N GLU A 65 1.96 -7.47 6.17
CA GLU A 65 1.94 -8.35 7.34
C GLU A 65 1.98 -7.57 8.66
N ASP A 66 2.84 -6.55 8.76
CA ASP A 66 2.92 -5.68 9.94
C ASP A 66 1.64 -4.84 10.09
N GLY A 67 1.10 -4.34 8.98
CA GLY A 67 -0.17 -3.58 8.98
C GLY A 67 -1.37 -4.43 9.40
N LEU A 68 -1.32 -5.75 9.20
CA LEU A 68 -2.37 -6.68 9.62
C LEU A 68 -2.18 -7.23 11.03
N GLN A 69 -1.08 -6.91 11.69
CA GLN A 69 -0.78 -7.50 13.00
C GLN A 69 -1.85 -7.14 14.03
N GLU A 70 -2.24 -5.86 14.11
CA GLU A 70 -3.29 -5.40 15.01
C GLU A 70 -4.64 -6.04 14.69
N PHE A 71 -4.99 -6.16 13.41
CA PHE A 71 -6.20 -6.83 12.97
C PHE A 71 -6.23 -8.29 13.44
N MET A 72 -5.15 -9.05 13.25
CA MET A 72 -5.05 -10.45 13.66
C MET A 72 -5.00 -10.64 15.18
N GLU A 73 -4.60 -9.63 15.93
CA GLU A 73 -4.62 -9.64 17.40
C GLU A 73 -6.02 -9.38 17.96
N ASN A 74 -6.79 -8.53 17.29
CA ASN A 74 -8.14 -8.17 17.70
C ASN A 74 -9.22 -9.13 17.18
N ASN A 75 -8.92 -9.95 16.18
CA ASN A 75 -9.84 -10.91 15.58
C ASN A 75 -9.34 -12.35 15.77
N GLU A 76 -10.04 -13.11 16.61
CA GLU A 76 -9.71 -14.51 16.89
C GLU A 76 -9.85 -15.40 15.63
N TYR A 77 -10.79 -15.07 14.74
CA TYR A 77 -11.06 -15.77 13.50
C TYR A 77 -11.21 -14.77 12.35
N PHE A 78 -10.62 -15.08 11.20
CA PHE A 78 -10.72 -14.25 10.00
C PHE A 78 -10.62 -15.09 8.72
N ASP A 79 -11.11 -14.55 7.61
CA ASP A 79 -11.05 -15.15 6.29
C ASP A 79 -10.51 -14.18 5.22
N ALA A 80 -10.48 -14.64 3.96
CA ALA A 80 -9.94 -13.85 2.85
C ALA A 80 -10.75 -12.60 2.53
N ARG A 81 -12.04 -12.54 2.88
CA ARG A 81 -12.88 -11.36 2.71
C ARG A 81 -12.55 -10.33 3.76
N ASP A 82 -12.36 -10.74 5.01
CA ASP A 82 -11.97 -9.81 6.07
C ASP A 82 -10.61 -9.14 5.75
N ILE A 83 -9.66 -9.93 5.26
CA ILE A 83 -8.35 -9.41 4.81
C ILE A 83 -8.46 -8.51 3.58
N SER A 84 -9.37 -8.83 2.65
CA SER A 84 -9.68 -7.97 1.50
C SER A 84 -10.26 -6.62 1.96
N GLU A 85 -11.16 -6.69 2.96
CA GLU A 85 -11.72 -5.64 3.81
C GLU A 85 -10.65 -4.63 4.24
N GLU A 86 -9.71 -5.17 5.02
CA GLU A 86 -8.70 -4.41 5.76
C GLU A 86 -7.57 -3.87 4.87
N THR A 87 -7.17 -4.63 3.85
CA THR A 87 -5.95 -4.32 3.05
C THR A 87 -6.23 -3.70 1.70
N GLY A 88 -7.48 -3.77 1.21
CA GLY A 88 -7.85 -3.40 -0.15
C GLY A 88 -7.33 -4.37 -1.22
N LEU A 89 -6.72 -5.51 -0.84
CA LEU A 89 -6.45 -6.59 -1.78
C LEU A 89 -7.77 -7.12 -2.35
N ASN A 90 -7.77 -7.61 -3.58
CA ASN A 90 -8.89 -8.42 -4.04
C ASN A 90 -8.91 -9.77 -3.31
N VAL A 91 -10.07 -10.43 -3.25
CA VAL A 91 -10.26 -11.69 -2.51
C VAL A 91 -9.25 -12.77 -2.89
N GLY A 92 -8.97 -12.96 -4.19
CA GLY A 92 -7.98 -13.96 -4.63
C GLY A 92 -6.53 -13.60 -4.25
N GLY A 93 -6.22 -12.31 -4.12
CA GLY A 93 -4.97 -11.82 -3.57
C GLY A 93 -4.87 -12.06 -2.07
N ALA A 94 -5.96 -11.82 -1.33
CA ALA A 94 -6.06 -12.10 0.09
C ALA A 94 -5.94 -13.61 0.40
N GLU A 95 -6.57 -14.48 -0.39
CA GLU A 95 -6.41 -15.95 -0.27
C GLU A 95 -4.94 -16.38 -0.41
N LYS A 96 -4.25 -15.88 -1.44
CA LYS A 96 -2.83 -16.17 -1.65
C LYS A 96 -1.96 -15.63 -0.52
N PHE A 97 -2.33 -14.48 0.04
CA PHE A 97 -1.63 -13.88 1.16
C PHE A 97 -1.79 -14.73 2.44
N LEU A 98 -3.02 -15.14 2.76
CA LEU A 98 -3.32 -16.05 3.87
C LEU A 98 -2.58 -17.39 3.74
N GLN A 99 -2.56 -17.97 2.53
CA GLN A 99 -1.79 -19.19 2.28
C GLN A 99 -0.30 -19.02 2.62
N LYS A 100 0.31 -17.89 2.22
CA LYS A 100 1.72 -17.61 2.56
C LYS A 100 1.94 -17.46 4.07
N LEU A 101 1.01 -16.84 4.80
CA LEU A 101 1.09 -16.74 6.26
C LEU A 101 0.95 -18.09 6.94
N ALA A 102 0.07 -18.95 6.42
CA ALA A 102 -0.13 -20.32 6.90
C ALA A 102 1.12 -21.19 6.64
N ASP A 103 1.71 -21.10 5.45
CA ASP A 103 2.97 -21.79 5.11
C ASP A 103 4.13 -21.38 6.03
N ARG A 104 4.13 -20.12 6.47
CA ARG A 104 5.09 -19.56 7.45
C ARG A 104 4.72 -19.85 8.91
N LYS A 105 3.64 -20.59 9.16
CA LYS A 105 3.11 -20.92 10.50
C LYS A 105 2.76 -19.72 11.37
N LYS A 106 2.49 -18.56 10.76
CA LYS A 106 2.05 -17.36 11.48
C LYS A 106 0.55 -17.40 11.81
N ILE A 107 -0.21 -18.13 11.00
CA ILE A 107 -1.63 -18.38 11.19
C ILE A 107 -1.91 -19.87 11.02
N ILE A 108 -3.03 -20.33 11.57
CA ILE A 108 -3.48 -21.72 11.52
C ILE A 108 -4.81 -21.77 10.79
N SER A 109 -4.95 -22.67 9.82
CA SER A 109 -6.23 -22.97 9.17
C SER A 109 -7.09 -23.83 10.09
N ILE A 110 -8.32 -23.41 10.34
CA ILE A 110 -9.23 -24.04 11.33
C ILE A 110 -10.49 -24.61 10.67
N GLY A 111 -10.56 -24.55 9.34
CA GLY A 111 -11.71 -24.94 8.55
C GLY A 111 -11.86 -26.44 8.27
N PHE A 112 -12.93 -27.04 8.77
CA PHE A 112 -13.53 -28.26 8.19
C PHE A 112 -14.51 -27.87 7.07
N GLY A 113 -14.01 -27.34 5.95
CA GLY A 113 -14.81 -27.00 4.76
C GLY A 113 -15.14 -25.51 4.54
N THR A 114 -14.74 -24.62 5.45
CA THR A 114 -14.74 -23.15 5.27
C THR A 114 -13.33 -22.61 5.46
N SER A 115 -12.83 -21.75 4.57
CA SER A 115 -11.47 -21.21 4.62
C SER A 115 -11.33 -20.10 5.67
N SER A 116 -11.27 -20.49 6.95
CA SER A 116 -11.07 -19.59 8.11
C SER A 116 -9.74 -19.87 8.82
N TYR A 117 -9.14 -18.81 9.35
CA TYR A 117 -7.81 -18.79 9.95
C TYR A 117 -7.80 -18.10 11.31
N THR A 118 -6.84 -18.45 12.17
CA THR A 118 -6.54 -17.77 13.44
C THR A 118 -5.04 -17.54 13.59
N LYS A 119 -4.63 -16.62 14.47
CA LYS A 119 -3.22 -16.39 14.81
C LYS A 119 -2.63 -17.65 15.45
N SER A 120 -1.40 -18.00 15.05
CA SER A 120 -0.66 -19.09 15.68
C SER A 120 -0.24 -18.68 17.09
N GLY A 121 -0.57 -19.47 18.11
CA GLY A 121 -0.28 -19.17 19.52
C GLY A 121 1.13 -19.55 19.99
N LEU A 122 2.11 -19.64 19.08
CA LEU A 122 3.51 -20.00 19.38
C LEU A 122 4.41 -18.76 19.36
#